data_AF-A0A2V4MVV6-F1
#
_entry.id   AF-A0A2V4MVV6-F1
#
_cell.length_a   1.000
_cell.length_b   1.000
_cell.length_c   1.000
_cell.angle_alpha   90.00
_cell.angle_beta   90.00
_cell.angle_gamma   90.00
#
_symmetry.space_group_name_H-M   'P 1'
#
loop_
_entity.id
_entity.type
_entity.pdbx_description
1 polymer ?
#
loop_
_entity_poly.entity_id
_entity_poly.type
_entity_poly.pdbx_seq_one_letter_code
_entity_poly.pdbx_strand_id
1 'polypeptide(L)'
;AVSADGRYVAFPSTADNLAPGATPGIENVYLRDLRHRRTELISTGTGPAPQLGGSTSPSLSADGRYVAFTSNRADLVPGDTNSAADIFVRDRRT
;
A
#
# COMPACT_ATOMS: atom_id res chain seq x y z
N ALA A 1 -7.43 -7.90 3.04
CA ALA A 1 -7.91 -8.71 1.90
C ALA A 1 -6.99 -9.92 1.67
N VAL A 2 -7.48 -10.98 1.05
CA VAL A 2 -6.73 -12.22 0.76
C VAL A 2 -6.93 -12.60 -0.71
N SER A 3 -5.88 -13.10 -1.39
CA SER A 3 -5.97 -13.57 -2.78
C SER A 3 -6.79 -14.87 -2.88
N ALA A 4 -7.25 -15.22 -4.09
CA ALA A 4 -8.15 -16.36 -4.28
C ALA A 4 -7.51 -17.71 -3.88
N ASP A 5 -6.20 -17.84 -4.07
CA ASP A 5 -5.41 -19.01 -3.67
C ASP A 5 -4.90 -18.93 -2.21
N GLY A 6 -5.23 -17.87 -1.47
CA GLY A 6 -4.76 -17.65 -0.12
C GLY A 6 -3.28 -17.28 0.00
N ARG A 7 -2.54 -17.13 -1.11
CA ARG A 7 -1.09 -16.90 -1.06
C ARG A 7 -0.73 -15.51 -0.54
N TYR A 8 -1.53 -14.49 -0.86
CA TYR A 8 -1.23 -13.11 -0.56
C TYR A 8 -2.26 -12.52 0.39
N VAL A 9 -1.79 -11.76 1.39
CA VAL A 9 -2.64 -11.04 2.34
C VAL A 9 -2.27 -9.56 2.31
N ALA A 10 -3.23 -8.70 1.96
CA ALA A 10 -3.06 -7.25 2.02
C ALA A 10 -3.71 -6.69 3.30
N PHE A 11 -2.98 -5.85 4.03
CA PHE A 11 -3.40 -5.34 5.35
C PHE A 11 -2.80 -3.96 5.64
N PRO A 12 -3.50 -3.09 6.38
CA PRO A 12 -2.94 -1.84 6.88
C PRO A 12 -2.13 -2.08 8.17
N SER A 13 -1.09 -1.27 8.40
CA SER A 13 -0.35 -1.24 9.67
C SER A 13 0.40 0.09 9.85
N THR A 14 0.55 0.52 11.10
CA THR A 14 1.39 1.67 11.49
C THR A 14 2.83 1.28 11.86
N ALA A 15 3.16 0.00 11.78
CA ALA A 15 4.50 -0.49 12.05
C ALA A 15 5.50 0.04 11.00
N ASP A 16 6.72 0.32 11.45
CA ASP A 16 7.80 0.89 10.63
C ASP A 16 8.87 -0.14 10.24
N ASN A 17 8.72 -1.38 10.70
CA ASN A 17 9.71 -2.45 10.58
C ASN A 17 9.23 -3.65 9.76
N LEU A 18 8.14 -3.51 9.00
CA LEU A 18 7.57 -4.60 8.20
C LEU A 18 8.17 -4.71 6.79
N ALA A 19 8.58 -3.58 6.20
CA ALA A 19 9.23 -3.51 4.90
C ALA A 19 10.04 -2.20 4.77
N PRO A 20 11.08 -2.16 3.91
CA PRO A 20 11.80 -0.92 3.63
C PRO A 20 10.89 0.18 3.06
N GLY A 21 11.22 1.44 3.37
CA GLY A 21 10.52 2.62 2.86
C GLY A 21 9.26 3.03 3.64
N ALA A 22 8.91 2.29 4.69
CA ALA A 22 7.84 2.66 5.61
C ALA A 22 8.25 3.88 6.45
N THR A 23 7.33 4.83 6.60
CA THR A 23 7.53 6.00 7.46
C THR A 23 6.98 5.71 8.87
N PRO A 24 7.76 5.93 9.94
CA PRO A 24 7.29 5.71 11.31
C PRO A 24 6.04 6.51 11.66
N GLY A 25 5.10 5.85 12.35
CA GLY A 25 3.85 6.48 12.82
C GLY A 25 2.79 6.73 11.74
N ILE A 26 3.03 6.30 10.50
CA ILE A 26 2.09 6.41 9.39
C ILE A 26 1.45 5.06 9.09
N GLU A 27 0.13 5.03 8.97
CA GLU A 27 -0.58 3.83 8.51
C GLU A 27 -0.32 3.59 7.03
N ASN A 28 0.25 2.43 6.72
CA ASN A 28 0.63 2.00 5.39
C ASN A 28 -0.11 0.72 5.02
N VAL A 29 -0.30 0.51 3.72
CA VAL A 29 -0.77 -0.78 3.19
C VAL A 29 0.43 -1.65 2.87
N TYR A 30 0.39 -2.87 3.40
CA TYR A 30 1.38 -3.91 3.15
C TYR A 30 0.74 -5.10 2.45
N LEU A 31 1.58 -5.91 1.80
CA LEU A 31 1.21 -7.23 1.30
C LEU A 31 2.18 -8.28 1.82
N ARG A 32 1.64 -9.38 2.33
CA ARG A 32 2.39 -10.55 2.79
C ARG A 32 2.28 -11.67 1.77
N ASP A 33 3.40 -12.11 1.21
CA ASP A 33 3.51 -13.40 0.49
C ASP A 33 3.70 -14.51 1.53
N LEU A 34 2.67 -15.35 1.71
CA LEU A 34 2.70 -16.45 2.67
C LEU A 34 3.58 -17.62 2.21
N ARG A 35 3.82 -17.76 0.90
CA ARG A 35 4.71 -18.80 0.36
C ARG A 35 6.17 -18.49 0.65
N HIS A 36 6.59 -17.25 0.44
CA HIS A 36 7.98 -16.83 0.64
C HIS A 36 8.24 -16.13 1.98
N ARG A 37 7.18 -15.89 2.78
CA ARG A 37 7.25 -15.18 4.07
C ARG A 37 7.84 -13.77 3.95
N ARG A 38 7.54 -13.07 2.87
CA ARG A 38 8.02 -11.71 2.61
C ARG A 38 6.89 -10.71 2.74
N THR A 39 7.17 -9.58 3.35
CA THR A 39 6.25 -8.44 3.42
C THR A 39 6.79 -7.32 2.55
N GLU A 40 5.93 -6.70 1.75
CA GLU A 40 6.24 -5.57 0.89
C GLU A 40 5.35 -4.38 1.23
N LEU A 41 5.89 -3.17 1.09
CA LEU A 41 5.14 -1.92 1.22
C LEU A 41 4.41 -1.64 -0.11
N ILE A 42 3.09 -1.51 -0.06
CA ILE A 42 2.24 -1.27 -1.24
C ILE A 42 1.97 0.23 -1.44
N SER A 43 1.73 0.96 -0.35
CA SER A 43 1.53 2.41 -0.35
C SER A 43 2.85 3.18 -0.44
N THR A 44 3.74 2.75 -1.34
CA THR A 44 4.92 3.53 -1.73
C THR A 44 4.46 4.67 -2.63
N GLY A 45 5.10 5.84 -2.51
CA GLY A 45 4.87 6.98 -3.39
C GLY A 45 6.00 7.17 -4.41
N THR A 46 5.68 7.84 -5.51
CA THR A 46 6.67 8.31 -6.51
C THR A 46 6.67 9.83 -6.66
N GLY A 47 5.76 10.53 -5.97
CA GLY A 47 5.68 11.97 -5.97
C GLY A 47 6.77 12.62 -5.10
N PRO A 48 7.05 13.92 -5.33
CA PRO A 48 8.05 14.66 -4.54
C PRO A 48 7.50 15.14 -3.18
N ALA A 49 6.20 14.98 -2.92
CA ALA A 49 5.58 15.40 -1.68
C ALA A 49 6.06 14.53 -0.50
N PRO A 50 6.05 15.06 0.73
CA PRO A 50 6.35 14.26 1.91
C PRO A 50 5.27 13.20 2.13
N GLN A 51 5.66 12.05 2.68
CA GLN A 51 4.73 11.01 3.11
C GLN A 51 3.93 11.53 4.32
N LEU A 52 2.78 12.16 4.09
CA LEU A 52 1.90 12.71 5.12
C LEU A 52 0.47 12.22 4.87
N GLY A 53 -0.15 11.62 5.87
CA GLY A 53 -1.46 10.96 5.74
C GLY A 53 -1.34 9.44 5.70
N GLY A 54 -2.47 8.74 5.75
CA GLY A 54 -2.54 7.29 5.88
C GLY A 54 -3.07 6.59 4.64
N SER A 55 -2.75 5.31 4.50
CA SER A 55 -3.32 4.43 3.47
C SER A 55 -4.05 3.27 4.14
N THR A 56 -5.32 3.06 3.78
CA THR A 56 -6.23 2.14 4.47
C THR A 56 -7.07 1.30 3.51
N SER A 57 -7.89 0.41 4.08
CA SER A 57 -8.94 -0.34 3.36
C SER A 57 -8.45 -1.07 2.09
N PRO A 58 -7.39 -1.90 2.17
CA PRO A 58 -6.87 -2.56 0.98
C PRO A 58 -7.82 -3.65 0.45
N SER A 59 -8.00 -3.64 -0.87
CA SER A 59 -8.62 -4.70 -1.65
C SER A 59 -7.57 -5.35 -2.56
N LEU A 60 -7.69 -6.66 -2.78
CA LEU A 60 -6.70 -7.46 -3.48
C LEU A 60 -7.36 -8.24 -4.61
N SER A 61 -6.77 -8.13 -5.81
CA SER A 61 -7.16 -8.95 -6.97
C SER A 61 -6.93 -10.44 -6.72
N ALA A 62 -7.67 -11.30 -7.44
CA ALA A 62 -7.65 -12.75 -7.24
C ALA A 62 -6.25 -13.37 -7.39
N ASP A 63 -5.46 -12.91 -8.36
CA ASP A 63 -4.07 -13.34 -8.59
C ASP A 63 -3.04 -12.58 -7.73
N GLY A 64 -3.51 -11.62 -6.94
CA GLY A 64 -2.72 -10.75 -6.08
C GLY A 64 -1.92 -9.69 -6.81
N ARG A 65 -2.07 -9.48 -8.13
CA ARG A 65 -1.25 -8.51 -8.89
C ARG A 65 -1.57 -7.05 -8.57
N TYR A 66 -2.86 -6.72 -8.51
CA TYR A 66 -3.36 -5.39 -8.22
C TYR A 66 -3.83 -5.28 -6.77
N VAL A 67 -3.43 -4.18 -6.12
CA VAL A 67 -3.92 -3.79 -4.80
C VAL A 67 -4.55 -2.42 -4.89
N ALA A 68 -5.85 -2.33 -4.60
CA ALA A 68 -6.54 -1.05 -4.50
C ALA A 68 -6.60 -0.62 -3.02
N PHE A 69 -6.43 0.66 -2.73
CA PHE A 69 -6.49 1.17 -1.36
C PHE A 69 -6.91 2.64 -1.33
N THR A 70 -7.43 3.07 -0.19
CA THR A 70 -7.79 4.47 0.05
C THR A 70 -6.60 5.21 0.65
N SER A 71 -6.33 6.43 0.22
CA SER A 71 -5.32 7.26 0.88
C SER A 71 -5.58 8.74 0.67
N ASN A 72 -5.16 9.56 1.64
CA ASN A 72 -5.13 11.02 1.54
C ASN A 72 -3.71 11.57 1.35
N ARG A 73 -2.79 10.74 0.86
CA ARG A 73 -1.37 11.04 0.69
C ARG A 73 -1.09 11.64 -0.68
N ALA A 74 -0.58 12.87 -0.69
CA ALA A 74 -0.20 13.60 -1.91
C ALA A 74 1.08 13.07 -2.60
N ASP A 75 1.83 12.16 -1.96
CA ASP A 75 3.10 11.63 -2.49
C ASP A 75 2.92 10.35 -3.32
N LEU A 76 1.72 9.77 -3.36
CA LEU A 76 1.49 8.50 -4.02
C LEU A 76 1.63 8.58 -5.54
N VAL A 77 1.19 9.69 -6.15
CA VAL A 77 1.32 9.97 -7.58
C VAL A 77 1.65 11.45 -7.79
N PRO A 78 2.47 11.79 -8.80
CA PRO A 78 2.71 13.20 -9.15
C PRO A 78 1.41 13.92 -9.52
N GLY A 79 1.22 15.14 -8.99
CA GLY A 79 0.07 15.98 -9.30
C GLY A 79 -1.13 15.81 -8.38
N ASP A 80 -1.10 14.84 -7.45
CA ASP A 80 -2.05 14.81 -6.35
C ASP A 80 -1.72 15.90 -5.32
N THR A 81 -2.67 16.81 -5.06
CA THR A 81 -2.43 18.07 -4.33
C THR A 81 -3.58 18.49 -3.42
N ASN A 82 -4.71 17.77 -3.42
CA ASN A 82 -5.93 18.21 -2.75
C ASN A 82 -6.01 17.75 -1.28
N SER A 83 -5.13 16.83 -0.85
CA SER A 83 -5.14 16.20 0.48
C SER A 83 -6.46 15.50 0.85
N ALA A 84 -7.30 15.20 -0.14
CA ALA A 84 -8.54 14.46 0.02
C ALA A 84 -8.27 12.96 -0.08
N ALA A 85 -9.19 12.15 0.42
CA ALA A 85 -9.07 10.70 0.29
C ALA A 85 -9.44 10.25 -1.13
N ASP A 86 -8.48 9.64 -1.83
CA ASP A 86 -8.62 9.07 -3.16
C ASP A 86 -8.44 7.55 -3.14
N ILE A 87 -8.85 6.88 -4.22
CA ILE A 87 -8.60 5.45 -4.44
C ILE A 87 -7.42 5.28 -5.38
N PHE A 88 -6.39 4.61 -4.89
CA PHE A 88 -5.19 4.26 -5.65
C PHE A 88 -5.15 2.78 -5.99
N VAL A 89 -4.53 2.44 -7.10
CA VAL A 89 -4.23 1.05 -7.47
C VAL A 89 -2.74 0.90 -7.72
N ARG A 90 -2.11 -0.02 -6.99
CA ARG A 90 -0.73 -0.45 -7.23
C ARG A 90 -0.74 -1.72 -8.08
N ASP A 91 -0.11 -1.68 -9.26
CA ASP A 91 0.32 -2.88 -9.99
C ASP A 91 1.66 -3.32 -9.44
N ARG A 92 1.77 -4.58 -8.99
CA ARG A 92 3.00 -5.13 -8.38
C ARG A 92 4.02 -5.63 -9.41
N ARG A 93 3.75 -5.45 -10.71
CA ARG A 93 4.62 -5.90 -11.80
C ARG A 93 5.25 -4.74 -12.59
N THR A 94 5.01 -3.48 -12.20
CA THR A 94 5.51 -2.28 -12.90
C THR A 94 6.06 -1.26 -11.92
#